data_AF-A0A6B3I0T7-F1
#
_entry.id   AF-A0A6B3I0T7-F1
#
_cell.length_a   1.000
_cell.length_b   1.000
_cell.length_c   1.000
_cell.angle_alpha   90.00
_cell.angle_beta   90.00
_cell.angle_gamma   90.00
#
_symmetry.space_group_name_H-M   'P 1'
#
loop_
_entity.id
_entity.type
_entity.pdbx_description
1 polymer ?
#
loop_
_entity_poly.entity_id
_entity_poly.type
_entity_poly.pdbx_seq_one_letter_code
_entity_poly.pdbx_strand_id
1 'polypeptide(L)'
;YYRVQDMADHLFTFPAVRRPGLVNYVLLGADEASFHDGFRIADGDRIAIDVKSHGVAFENRVRYVSPAPSTTPAAAPAPGATA
;
A
#
# COMPACT_ATOMS: atom_id res chain seq x y z
N TYR A 1 -14.78 10.38 11.30
CA TYR A 1 -13.35 10.71 11.48
C TYR A 1 -12.81 9.80 12.58
N TYR A 2 -11.85 8.93 12.27
CA TYR A 2 -11.20 8.08 13.28
C TYR A 2 -9.89 8.75 13.71
N ARG A 3 -9.60 8.80 15.01
CA ARG A 3 -8.32 9.33 15.47
C ARG A 3 -7.24 8.29 15.21
N VAL A 4 -6.11 8.73 14.65
CA VAL A 4 -4.95 7.86 14.37
C VAL A 4 -4.50 7.11 15.63
N GLN A 5 -4.59 7.78 16.78
CA GLN A 5 -4.20 7.21 18.07
C GLN A 5 -5.09 6.02 18.45
N ASP A 6 -6.41 6.16 18.36
CA ASP A 6 -7.36 5.08 18.65
C ASP A 6 -7.15 3.86 17.71
N MET A 7 -6.84 4.13 16.43
CA MET A 7 -6.53 3.08 15.45
C MET A 7 -5.22 2.35 15.77
N ALA A 8 -4.17 3.09 16.14
CA ALA A 8 -2.89 2.53 16.52
C ALA A 8 -3.00 1.70 17.80
N ASP A 9 -3.67 2.23 18.82
CA ASP A 9 -3.90 1.55 20.09
C ASP A 9 -4.66 0.24 19.88
N HIS A 10 -5.68 0.24 19.03
CA HIS A 10 -6.40 -0.98 18.67
C HIS A 10 -5.52 -1.98 17.91
N LEU A 11 -4.73 -1.52 16.92
CA LEU A 11 -3.83 -2.39 16.16
C LEU A 11 -2.85 -3.13 17.10
N PHE A 12 -2.31 -2.46 18.11
CA PHE A 12 -1.36 -3.07 19.04
C PHE A 12 -1.99 -4.00 20.08
N THR A 13 -3.33 -4.11 20.14
CA THR A 13 -3.97 -5.17 20.94
C THR A 13 -3.60 -6.56 20.41
N PHE A 14 -3.42 -6.71 19.10
CA PHE A 14 -3.08 -7.98 18.46
C PHE A 14 -1.63 -8.39 18.74
N PRO A 15 -1.36 -9.57 19.34
CA PRO A 15 0.01 -10.02 19.65
C PRO A 15 0.89 -10.18 18.40
N ALA A 16 0.29 -10.52 17.25
CA ALA A 16 1.01 -10.78 16.01
C ALA A 16 1.79 -9.56 15.48
N VAL A 17 1.34 -8.34 15.78
CA VAL A 17 1.98 -7.10 15.32
C VAL A 17 3.02 -6.54 16.30
N ARG A 18 3.21 -7.17 17.46
CA ARG A 18 4.14 -6.75 18.53
C ARG A 18 5.45 -7.56 18.58
N ARG A 19 5.76 -8.30 17.51
CA ARG A 19 6.95 -9.16 17.48
C ARG A 19 8.22 -8.30 17.43
N PRO A 20 9.26 -8.60 18.23
CA PRO A 20 10.54 -7.88 18.17
C PRO A 20 11.10 -7.86 16.75
N GLY A 21 11.58 -6.69 16.30
CA GLY A 21 12.15 -6.48 14.97
C GLY A 21 11.13 -6.32 13.83
N LEU A 22 9.83 -6.36 14.11
CA LEU A 22 8.78 -6.22 13.10
C LEU A 22 8.50 -4.73 12.81
N VAL A 23 8.51 -4.35 11.53
CA VAL A 23 8.13 -3.03 11.04
C VAL A 23 6.72 -3.12 10.46
N ASN A 24 5.75 -2.44 11.08
CA ASN A 24 4.37 -2.41 10.61
C ASN A 24 4.16 -1.18 9.73
N TYR A 25 3.82 -1.39 8.46
CA TYR A 25 3.36 -0.33 7.56
C TYR A 25 1.84 -0.29 7.60
N VAL A 26 1.28 0.76 8.23
CA VAL A 26 -0.17 0.94 8.38
C VAL A 26 -0.64 2.00 7.40
N LEU A 27 -1.45 1.59 6.43
CA LEU A 27 -2.08 2.48 5.46
C LEU A 27 -3.40 3.00 6.06
N LEU A 28 -3.39 4.23 6.56
CA LEU A 28 -4.52 4.83 7.29
C LEU A 28 -5.60 5.44 6.37
N GLY A 29 -5.34 5.49 5.07
CA GLY A 29 -6.19 6.13 4.07
C GLY A 29 -5.37 6.96 3.10
N ALA A 30 -6.06 7.55 2.12
CA ALA A 30 -5.50 8.53 1.21
C ALA A 30 -6.00 9.93 1.57
N ASP A 31 -5.27 10.96 1.15
CA ASP A 31 -5.72 12.34 1.27
C ASP A 31 -7.03 12.57 0.49
N GLU A 32 -7.89 13.46 0.98
CA GLU A 32 -9.19 13.76 0.39
C GLU A 32 -9.07 14.22 -1.08
N ALA A 33 -7.98 14.91 -1.44
CA ALA A 33 -7.72 15.29 -2.82
C ALA A 33 -7.56 14.09 -3.78
N SER A 34 -7.31 12.88 -3.25
CA SER A 34 -7.20 11.65 -4.04
C SER A 34 -8.56 11.10 -4.51
N PHE A 35 -9.68 11.57 -3.94
CA PHE A 35 -11.00 10.98 -4.15
C PHE A 35 -11.77 11.54 -5.38
N HIS A 36 -11.39 12.72 -5.88
CA HIS A 36 -12.13 13.46 -6.94
C HIS A 36 -11.39 13.53 -8.29
N ASP A 37 -10.96 12.38 -8.82
CA ASP A 37 -10.05 12.22 -9.99
C ASP A 37 -8.55 12.43 -9.68
N GLY A 38 -8.26 12.76 -8.42
CA GLY A 38 -6.97 12.54 -7.76
C GLY A 38 -5.76 13.23 -8.39
N PHE A 39 -4.59 12.72 -8.03
CA PHE A 39 -3.34 12.98 -8.73
C PHE A 39 -3.00 11.75 -9.57
N ARG A 40 -2.82 11.94 -10.88
CA ARG A 40 -2.26 10.89 -11.75
C ARG A 40 -0.74 10.93 -11.64
N ILE A 41 -0.14 9.74 -11.57
CA ILE A 41 1.29 9.55 -11.49
C ILE A 41 1.78 9.05 -12.86
N ALA A 42 2.86 9.63 -13.36
CA ALA A 42 3.53 9.25 -14.60
C ALA A 42 4.98 8.81 -14.37
N ASP A 43 5.57 8.21 -15.41
CA ASP A 43 7.00 7.90 -15.42
C ASP A 43 7.84 9.16 -15.19
N GLY A 44 8.82 9.06 -14.29
CA GLY A 44 9.71 10.16 -13.95
C GLY A 44 9.22 11.06 -12.82
N ASP A 45 7.95 10.96 -12.40
CA ASP A 45 7.40 11.74 -11.29
C ASP A 45 8.14 11.47 -9.98
N ARG A 46 8.12 12.46 -9.10
CA ARG A 46 8.77 12.41 -7.78
C ARG A 46 7.71 12.46 -6.69
N ILE A 47 7.60 11.37 -5.93
CA ILE A 47 6.76 11.30 -4.72
C ILE A 47 7.67 11.57 -3.53
N ALA A 48 7.34 12.57 -2.71
CA ALA A 48 8.07 12.88 -1.50
C ALA A 48 7.13 13.01 -0.30
N ILE A 49 7.56 12.45 0.83
CA ILE A 49 6.83 12.49 2.11
C ILE A 49 7.79 13.05 3.15
N ASP A 50 7.41 14.16 3.79
CA ASP A 50 8.15 14.79 4.88
C ASP A 50 7.40 14.61 6.20
N VAL A 51 7.97 13.81 7.11
CA VAL A 51 7.46 13.55 8.45
C VAL A 51 8.18 14.47 9.43
N LYS A 52 7.78 15.75 9.44
CA LYS A 52 8.42 16.82 10.22
C LYS A 52 8.58 16.51 11.70
N SER A 53 7.60 15.85 12.30
CA SER A 53 7.62 15.49 13.73
C SER A 53 8.80 14.57 14.11
N HIS A 54 9.37 13.85 13.14
CA HIS A 54 10.46 12.92 13.34
C HIS A 54 11.72 13.30 12.54
N GLY A 55 11.68 14.40 11.78
CA GLY A 55 12.78 14.83 10.92
C GLY A 55 13.13 13.82 9.83
N VAL A 56 12.16 13.01 9.38
CA VAL A 56 12.37 11.97 8.36
C VAL A 56 11.72 12.38 7.05
N ALA A 57 12.47 12.31 5.96
CA ALA A 57 11.95 12.52 4.61
C ALA A 57 12.20 11.29 3.74
N PHE A 58 11.20 10.91 2.96
CA PHE A 58 11.27 9.84 1.97
C PHE A 58 11.04 10.41 0.58
N GLU A 59 11.78 9.92 -0.39
CA GLU A 59 11.62 10.25 -1.79
C GLU A 59 11.59 8.96 -2.61
N ASN A 60 10.67 8.89 -3.57
CA ASN A 60 10.64 7.84 -4.57
C ASN A 60 10.43 8.45 -5.95
N ARG A 61 11.30 8.11 -6.89
CA ARG A 61 11.14 8.47 -8.29
C ARG A 61 10.42 7.35 -9.01
N VAL A 62 9.26 7.68 -9.55
CA VAL A 62 8.40 6.73 -10.25
C VAL A 62 9.09 6.31 -11.53
N ARG A 63 9.13 4.99 -11.74
CA ARG A 63 9.58 4.39 -12.99
C ARG A 63 8.52 3.44 -13.50
N TYR A 64 8.03 3.68 -14.71
CA TYR A 64 7.17 2.74 -15.39
C TYR A 64 8.00 1.55 -15.85
N VAL A 65 7.72 0.40 -15.25
CA VAL A 65 8.31 -0.88 -15.66
C VAL A 65 7.22 -1.67 -16.34
N SER A 66 7.38 -1.93 -17.64
CA SER A 66 6.49 -2.85 -18.34
C SER A 66 6.62 -4.23 -17.67
N PRO A 67 5.51 -4.88 -17.28
CA PRO A 67 5.60 -6.21 -16.72
C PRO A 67 6.22 -7.13 -17.77
N ALA A 68 7.30 -7.83 -17.40
CA ALA A 68 7.76 -8.97 -18.17
C ALA A 68 6.56 -9.93 -18.32
N PRO A 69 6.33 -10.50 -19.52
CA PRO A 69 5.20 -11.39 -19.72
C PRO A 69 5.23 -12.48 -18.65
N SER A 70 4.15 -12.55 -17.86
CA SER A 70 3.98 -13.55 -16.83
C SER A 70 3.94 -14.92 -17.50
N THR A 71 4.96 -15.74 -17.26
CA THR A 71 5.01 -17.14 -17.72
C THR A 71 4.15 -18.07 -16.87
N THR A 72 3.27 -17.54 -16.02
CA THR A 72 2.31 -18.33 -15.24
C THR A 72 1.42 -19.13 -16.19
N PRO A 73 1.50 -20.48 -16.19
CA PRO A 73 0.64 -21.29 -17.02
C PRO A 73 -0.83 -21.01 -16.69
N ALA A 74 -1.67 -20.89 -17.71
CA ALA A 74 -3.10 -20.70 -17.54
C ALA A 74 -3.68 -21.80 -16.64
N ALA A 75 -4.49 -21.41 -15.66
CA ALA A 75 -5.17 -22.34 -14.78
C ALA A 75 -6.00 -23.33 -15.61
N ALA A 76 -5.86 -24.63 -15.30
CA ALA A 76 -6.56 -25.70 -15.98
C ALA A 76 -8.09 -25.45 -15.96
N PRO A 77 -8.81 -25.71 -17.07
CA PRO A 77 -10.25 -25.52 -17.10
C PRO A 77 -10.93 -26.44 -16.07
N ALA A 78 -11.91 -25.88 -15.35
CA ALA A 78 -12.72 -26.63 -14.40
C ALA A 78 -13.41 -27.81 -15.10
N PRO A 79 -13.46 -29.02 -14.48
CA PRO A 79 -14.14 -30.16 -15.07
C PRO A 79 -15.63 -29.86 -15.21
N GLY A 80 -16.15 -30.12 -16.41
CA GLY A 80 -17.50 -29.72 -16.83
C GLY A 80 -18.60 -30.32 -15.94
N ALA A 81 -19.55 -29.46 -15.56
CA ALA A 81 -20.82 -29.89 -15.00
C ALA A 81 -21.70 -30.42 -16.14
N THR A 82 -21.80 -31.75 -16.26
CA THR A 82 -22.87 -32.40 -17.02
C THR A 82 -24.17 -32.33 -16.21
N ALA A 83 -25.21 -31.80 -16.85
CA ALA A 83 -26.60 -31.85 -16.41
C ALA A 83 -27.21 -33.25 -16.62
#